data_AF-A0A2V9U3X4-F1
#
_entry.id   AF-A0A2V9U3X4-F1
#
_cell.length_a   1.000
_cell.length_b   1.000
_cell.length_c   1.000
_cell.angle_alpha   90.00
_cell.angle_beta   90.00
_cell.angle_gamma   90.00
#
_symmetry.space_group_name_H-M   'P 1'
#
loop_
_entity.id
_entity.type
_entity.pdbx_description
1 polymer ?
#
loop_
_entity_poly.entity_id
_entity_poly.type
_entity_poly.pdbx_seq_one_letter_code
_entity_poly.pdbx_strand_id
1 'polypeptide(L)' 'MQKQATITSKGQITVPREVRRVLGVRSGDKLLFESDAQGVRVRPVRSRSAFSKYRGIGNPGVPPGRKSIRKWLRGMRGQ' A
#
# COMPACT_ATOMS: atom_id res chain seq x y z
N MET A 1 -4.92 18.95 -5.91
CA MET A 1 -4.30 18.48 -7.18
C MET A 1 -5.42 18.17 -8.15
N GLN A 2 -5.42 18.78 -9.33
CA GLN A 2 -6.39 18.50 -10.39
C GLN A 2 -5.64 17.90 -11.58
N LYS A 3 -6.06 16.71 -12.03
CA LYS A 3 -5.51 16.05 -13.22
C LYS A 3 -6.66 15.47 -14.02
N GLN A 4 -6.58 15.59 -15.34
CA GLN A 4 -7.52 15.00 -16.28
C GLN A 4 -6.90 13.77 -16.93
N ALA A 5 -7.73 12.83 -17.34
CA ALA A 5 -7.34 11.67 -18.11
C ALA A 5 -8.42 11.37 -19.15
N THR A 6 -7.99 10.97 -20.34
CA THR A 6 -8.89 10.63 -21.44
C THR A 6 -9.27 9.16 -21.38
N ILE A 7 -10.54 8.87 -21.63
CA ILE A 7 -11.04 7.52 -21.81
C ILE A 7 -10.64 7.05 -23.20
N THR A 8 -9.99 5.89 -23.30
CA THR A 8 -9.61 5.31 -24.59
C THR A 8 -10.84 4.79 -25.35
N SER A 9 -10.69 4.49 -26.64
CA SER A 9 -11.77 3.88 -27.45
C SER A 9 -12.33 2.57 -26.87
N LYS A 10 -11.53 1.87 -26.06
CA LYS A 10 -11.93 0.63 -25.36
C LYS A 10 -12.56 0.88 -23.99
N GLY A 11 -12.85 2.13 -23.62
CA GLY A 11 -13.45 2.47 -22.33
C GLY A 11 -12.48 2.42 -21.15
N GLN A 12 -11.17 2.38 -21.38
CA GLN A 12 -10.17 2.35 -20.30
C GLN A 12 -9.75 3.77 -19.93
N ILE A 13 -9.54 4.03 -18.64
CA ILE A 13 -8.94 5.28 -18.15
C ILE A 13 -7.52 5.03 -17.65
N THR A 14 -6.58 5.87 -18.06
CA THR A 14 -5.21 5.80 -17.55
C THR A 14 -5.11 6.64 -16.29
N VAL A 15 -4.64 6.07 -15.19
CA VAL A 15 -4.41 6.81 -13.94
C VAL A 15 -3.04 7.52 -14.01
N PRO A 16 -3.00 8.86 -14.02
CA PRO A 16 -1.74 9.60 -14.11
C PRO A 16 -0.78 9.26 -12.98
N ARG A 17 0.54 9.36 -13.23
CA ARG A 17 1.60 8.97 -12.28
C ARG A 17 1.42 9.60 -10.90
N GLU A 18 1.08 10.88 -10.84
CA GLU A 18 0.88 11.62 -9.58
C GLU A 18 -0.31 11.06 -8.79
N VAL A 19 -1.43 10.77 -9.47
CA VAL A 19 -2.62 10.16 -8.85
C VAL A 19 -2.30 8.77 -8.33
N ARG A 20 -1.57 7.93 -9.10
CA ARG A 20 -1.12 6.61 -8.65
C ARG A 20 -0.28 6.68 -7.37
N ARG A 21 0.60 7.68 -7.27
CA ARG A 21 1.46 7.88 -6.09
C ARG A 21 0.63 8.25 -4.86
N VAL A 22 -0.33 9.14 -5.01
CA VAL A 22 -1.22 9.56 -3.91
C VAL A 22 -2.13 8.40 -3.46
N LEU A 23 -2.69 7.65 -4.40
CA LEU A 23 -3.49 6.45 -4.09
C LEU A 23 -2.63 5.28 -3.56
N GLY A 24 -1.30 5.35 -3.75
CA GLY A 24 -0.34 4.32 -3.37
C GLY A 24 -0.57 3.00 -4.09
N VAL A 25 -0.96 3.05 -5.37
CA VAL A 25 -1.26 1.87 -6.20
C VAL A 25 -0.17 1.57 -7.22
N ARG A 26 -0.05 0.30 -7.57
CA ARG A 26 0.88 -0.26 -8.56
C ARG A 26 0.11 -1.08 -9.60
N SER A 27 0.80 -1.49 -10.67
CA SER A 27 0.22 -2.41 -11.65
C SER A 27 -0.23 -3.70 -10.95
N GLY A 28 -1.46 -4.14 -11.23
CA GLY A 28 -2.09 -5.30 -10.59
C GLY A 28 -2.94 -4.97 -9.36
N ASP A 29 -2.82 -3.76 -8.79
CA ASP A 29 -3.71 -3.33 -7.71
C ASP A 29 -5.11 -3.03 -8.24
N LYS A 30 -6.12 -3.34 -7.42
CA LYS A 30 -7.53 -3.08 -7.74
C LYS A 30 -7.95 -1.72 -7.18
N LEU A 31 -8.74 -1.00 -7.96
CA LEU A 31 -9.44 0.22 -7.53
C LEU A 31 -10.93 -0.08 -7.41
N LEU A 32 -11.57 0.46 -6.39
CA LEU A 32 -13.01 0.49 -6.25
C LEU A 32 -13.53 1.86 -6.64
N PHE A 33 -14.58 1.86 -7.46
CA PHE A 33 -15.32 3.04 -7.88
C PHE A 33 -16.68 3.00 -7.18
N GLU A 34 -16.97 4.00 -6.36
CA GLU A 34 -18.22 4.14 -5.63
C GLU A 34 -18.90 5.42 -6.11
N SER A 35 -20.13 5.33 -6.59
CA SER A 35 -20.94 6.48 -6.99
C SER A 35 -21.91 6.86 -5.90
N ASP A 36 -21.98 8.15 -5.56
CA ASP A 36 -23.00 8.72 -4.70
C ASP A 36 -23.58 10.01 -5.30
N ALA A 37 -24.42 10.72 -4.54
CA ALA A 37 -25.05 11.97 -4.98
C ALA A 37 -24.04 13.11 -5.26
N GLN A 38 -22.80 13.02 -4.77
CA GLN A 38 -21.75 14.03 -4.95
C GLN A 38 -20.77 13.68 -6.09
N GLY A 39 -20.85 12.45 -6.62
CA GLY A 39 -20.07 12.01 -7.77
C GLY A 39 -19.47 10.62 -7.58
N VAL A 40 -18.33 10.37 -8.23
CA VAL A 40 -17.63 9.08 -8.18
C VAL A 40 -16.37 9.21 -7.33
N ARG A 41 -16.28 8.43 -6.26
CA ARG A 41 -15.07 8.28 -5.45
C ARG A 41 -14.29 7.04 -5.87
N VAL A 42 -12.98 7.17 -5.94
CA VAL A 42 -12.06 6.09 -6.33
C VAL A 42 -11.12 5.80 -5.17
N ARG A 43 -11.09 4.54 -4.71
CA ARG A 43 -10.22 4.11 -3.61
C ARG A 43 -9.48 2.81 -3.91
N PRO A 44 -8.24 2.63 -3.43
CA PRO A 44 -7.54 1.35 -3.57
C PRO A 44 -8.23 0.26 -2.76
N VAL A 45 -8.38 -0.92 -3.37
CA VAL A 45 -8.79 -2.13 -2.65
C VAL A 45 -7.55 -2.73 -2.00
N ARG A 46 -7.45 -2.54 -0.69
CA ARG A 46 -6.37 -3.14 0.11
C ARG A 46 -6.87 -4.48 0.65
N SER A 47 -6.37 -5.59 0.11
CA SER A 47 -6.51 -6.87 0.80
C SER A 47 -5.61 -6.86 2.05
N ARG A 48 -6.04 -7.53 3.12
CA ARG A 48 -5.10 -7.87 4.19
C ARG A 48 -3.99 -8.70 3.55
N SER A 49 -2.73 -8.39 3.87
CA SER A 49 -1.60 -9.19 3.39
C SER A 49 -1.83 -10.65 3.76
N ALA A 50 -1.58 -11.57 2.84
CA ALA A 50 -1.64 -13.01 3.11
C ALA A 50 -0.76 -13.41 4.31
N PHE A 51 0.27 -12.61 4.58
CA PHE A 51 1.19 -12.77 5.70
C PHE A 51 0.77 -12.05 6.98
N SER A 52 -0.40 -11.39 7.02
CA SER A 52 -0.85 -10.67 8.22
C SER A 52 -0.95 -11.61 9.42
N LYS A 53 -1.40 -12.85 9.22
CA LYS A 53 -1.47 -13.88 10.27
C LYS A 53 -0.10 -14.34 10.80
N TYR A 54 0.96 -14.15 10.01
CA TYR A 54 2.31 -14.55 10.39
C TYR A 54 3.13 -13.40 10.97
N ARG A 55 2.56 -12.19 11.03
CA ARG A 55 3.27 -11.02 11.54
C ARG A 55 3.62 -11.23 13.02
N GLY A 56 4.91 -11.23 13.33
CA GLY A 56 5.41 -11.40 14.70
C GLY A 56 5.76 -12.83 15.10
N ILE A 57 5.47 -13.83 14.25
CA ILE A 57 5.95 -15.20 14.48
C ILE A 57 7.48 -15.21 14.47
N GLY A 58 8.07 -15.86 15.48
CA GLY A 58 9.53 -15.92 15.65
C GLY A 58 10.17 -14.61 16.10
N ASN A 59 9.38 -13.59 16.46
CA ASN A 59 9.91 -12.38 17.08
C ASN A 59 10.18 -12.62 18.57
N PRO A 60 11.43 -12.59 19.06
CA PRO A 60 11.75 -12.80 20.48
C PRO A 60 11.44 -11.56 21.35
N GLY A 61 10.37 -10.83 21.01
CA GLY A 61 9.99 -9.59 21.69
C GLY A 61 10.75 -8.34 21.23
N VAL A 62 11.39 -8.34 20.05
CA VAL A 62 12.08 -7.16 19.51
C VAL A 62 11.04 -6.11 19.12
N PRO A 63 11.08 -4.89 19.68
CA PRO A 63 10.17 -3.82 19.27
C PRO A 63 10.37 -3.46 17.79
N PRO A 64 9.32 -2.98 17.10
CA PRO A 64 9.46 -2.55 15.72
C PRO A 64 10.46 -1.40 15.59
N GLY A 65 11.16 -1.36 14.46
CA GLY A 65 12.07 -0.27 14.12
C GLY A 65 13.53 -0.69 13.95
N ARG A 66 14.25 0.06 13.11
CA ARG A 66 15.64 -0.25 12.77
C ARG A 66 16.57 -0.20 14.00
N LYS A 67 16.31 0.72 14.94
CA LYS A 67 17.15 0.91 16.14
C LYS A 67 17.05 -0.29 17.09
N SER A 68 15.85 -0.79 17.36
CA SER A 68 15.61 -1.95 18.22
C SER A 68 16.16 -3.23 17.61
N ILE A 69 15.95 -3.46 16.31
CA ILE A 69 16.56 -4.59 15.58
C ILE A 69 18.08 -4.55 15.68
N ARG A 70 18.70 -3.38 15.46
CA ARG A 70 20.15 -3.20 15.60
C ARG A 70 20.64 -3.42 17.04
N LYS A 71 19.88 -3.01 18.06
CA LYS A 71 20.21 -3.27 19.47
C LYS A 71 20.20 -4.77 19.76
N TRP A 72 19.15 -5.47 19.32
CA TRP A 72 19.01 -6.92 19.49
C TRP A 72 20.12 -7.70 18.75
N LEU A 73 20.38 -7.38 17.48
CA LEU A 73 21.49 -7.97 16.70
C LEU A 73 22.89 -7.70 17.30
N ARG A 74 23.06 -6.63 18.06
CA ARG A 74 24.32 -6.36 18.79
C ARG A 74 24.46 -7.24 20.02
N GLY A 75 23.37 -7.44 20.78
CA GLY A 75 23.38 -8.33 21.94
C GLY A 75 23.58 -9.81 21.58
N MET A 76 23.18 -10.24 20.39
CA MET A 76 23.42 -11.61 19.92
C MET A 76 24.84 -11.87 19.42
N ARG A 77 25.58 -10.83 19.05
CA ARG A 77 27.00 -10.95 18.72
C ARG A 77 27.75 -10.85 20.04
N GLY A 78 27.98 -11.99 20.67
CA GLY A 78 28.91 -12.09 21.80
C GLY A 78 30.25 -11.42 21.46
N GLN A 79 30.97 -10.99 22.50
CA GLN A 79 32.26 -10.30 22.39
C GLN A 79 33.22 -10.96 21.38
#